data_AF-N9LBI0-F1
#
_entry.id   AF-N9LBI0-F1
#
_cell.length_a   1.000
_cell.length_b   1.000
_cell.length_c   1.000
_cell.angle_alpha   90.00
_cell.angle_beta   90.00
_cell.angle_gamma   90.00
#
_symmetry.space_group_name_H-M   'P 1'
#
loop_
_entity.id
_entity.type
_entity.pdbx_description
1 polymer ?
#
loop_
_entity_poly.entity_id
_entity_poly.type
_entity_poly.pdbx_seq_one_letter_code
_entity_poly.pdbx_strand_id
1 'polypeptide(L)'
;MNNQYFEGLNQKVKQILEYLDSKSNEEIGAIFSREISDRTKIDLNGYGEQVKRSFKMIDQRHDYIIQILKALDDQEKQFFYDISVDAQEQMRVNLRTISRYIPDLESVYSSNGGINDLFNIDQSFRNTYEAFIVYARIAKISLVNLNKKIAEDLNPSFKSKNSQVDQLIAELKIYKGEASSRKTKEIYKKKYEDYKRTVEIYEFYIMLLVCLSVTLVLGQLFAHSFFDALNLSNAITIKLTIFALIATLFTYCFKQISFYRKISEQAHQTYMELEALPEYLIHLPDNKQHEIRFDLAKRYFGQSLFESIKEDSISIQEQAKTNAEVLKSTSTLLDVIKKQNN
;
A
#
# COMPACT_ATOMS: atom_id res chain seq x y z
N MET A 1 30.50 -15.78 -18.42
CA MET A 1 31.19 -16.83 -19.21
C MET A 1 32.09 -16.26 -20.33
N ASN A 2 32.19 -14.92 -20.52
CA ASN A 2 32.93 -14.32 -21.64
C ASN A 2 34.36 -13.79 -21.32
N ASN A 3 34.73 -13.45 -20.08
CA ASN A 3 36.06 -12.87 -19.79
C ASN A 3 37.24 -13.79 -20.12
N GLN A 4 37.11 -15.09 -19.80
CA GLN A 4 38.14 -16.10 -20.08
C GLN A 4 38.44 -16.23 -21.57
N TYR A 5 37.47 -15.86 -22.42
CA TYR A 5 37.56 -16.07 -23.85
C TYR A 5 38.45 -15.01 -24.54
N PHE A 6 38.27 -13.73 -24.20
CA PHE A 6 39.16 -12.66 -24.68
C PHE A 6 40.59 -12.78 -24.10
N GLU A 7 40.72 -13.15 -22.83
CA GLU A 7 42.04 -13.37 -22.21
C GLU A 7 42.81 -14.53 -22.87
N GLY A 8 42.11 -15.60 -23.27
CA GLY A 8 42.70 -16.68 -24.04
C GLY A 8 43.16 -16.26 -25.44
N LEU A 9 42.46 -15.32 -26.10
CA LEU A 9 42.91 -14.75 -27.38
C LEU A 9 44.20 -13.93 -27.19
N ASN A 10 44.30 -13.19 -26.09
CA ASN A 10 45.47 -12.34 -25.83
C ASN A 10 46.77 -13.15 -25.70
N GLN A 11 46.73 -14.25 -24.95
CA GLN A 11 47.89 -15.12 -24.79
C GLN A 11 48.38 -15.70 -26.13
N LYS A 12 47.43 -16.08 -26.99
CA LYS A 12 47.72 -16.71 -28.28
C LYS A 12 48.27 -15.73 -29.31
N VAL A 13 47.82 -14.47 -29.29
CA VAL A 13 48.42 -13.41 -30.11
C VAL A 13 49.89 -13.21 -29.74
N LYS A 14 50.21 -13.17 -28.43
CA LYS A 14 51.60 -13.04 -27.98
C LYS A 14 52.50 -14.17 -28.43
N GLN A 15 52.01 -15.41 -28.37
CA GLN A 15 52.74 -16.58 -28.87
C GLN A 15 53.08 -16.47 -30.37
N ILE A 16 52.16 -15.94 -31.18
CA ILE A 16 52.41 -15.69 -32.61
C ILE A 16 53.50 -14.63 -32.79
N LEU A 17 53.43 -13.53 -32.03
CA LEU A 17 54.41 -12.45 -32.11
C LEU A 17 55.81 -12.93 -31.73
N GLU A 18 55.94 -13.68 -30.63
CA GLU A 18 57.20 -14.29 -30.19
C GLU A 18 57.75 -15.27 -31.23
N TYR A 19 56.89 -16.08 -31.85
CA TYR A 19 57.29 -16.97 -32.95
C TYR A 19 57.83 -16.18 -34.15
N LEU A 20 57.11 -15.15 -34.60
CA LEU A 20 57.53 -14.33 -35.75
C LEU A 20 58.85 -13.60 -35.47
N ASP A 21 59.08 -13.14 -34.24
CA ASP A 21 60.35 -12.52 -33.87
C ASP A 21 61.52 -13.52 -33.86
N SER A 22 61.26 -14.80 -33.58
CA SER A 22 62.29 -15.85 -33.55
C SER A 22 62.78 -16.31 -34.94
N LYS A 23 62.06 -15.98 -36.01
CA LYS A 23 62.35 -16.46 -37.38
C LYS A 23 63.00 -15.36 -38.22
N SER A 24 63.79 -15.73 -39.22
CA SER A 24 64.30 -14.81 -40.23
C SER A 24 63.19 -14.33 -41.17
N ASN A 25 63.41 -13.20 -41.85
CA ASN A 25 62.44 -12.66 -42.79
C ASN A 25 62.18 -13.61 -43.96
N GLU A 26 63.21 -14.30 -44.45
CA GLU A 26 63.08 -15.27 -45.54
C GLU A 26 62.25 -16.49 -45.11
N GLU A 27 62.41 -17.00 -43.88
CA GLU A 27 61.58 -18.08 -43.34
C GLU A 27 60.10 -17.68 -43.21
N ILE A 28 59.83 -16.46 -42.75
CA ILE A 28 58.46 -15.93 -42.67
C ILE A 28 57.88 -15.76 -44.06
N GLY A 29 58.64 -15.17 -44.97
CA GLY A 29 58.27 -15.06 -46.38
C GLY A 29 57.84 -16.42 -46.94
N ALA A 30 58.67 -17.45 -46.74
CA ALA A 30 58.39 -18.81 -47.20
C ALA A 30 57.14 -19.44 -46.56
N ILE A 31 56.86 -19.17 -45.28
CA ILE A 31 55.65 -19.67 -44.59
C ILE A 31 54.40 -19.01 -45.19
N PHE A 32 54.38 -17.69 -45.27
CA PHE A 32 53.20 -16.94 -45.71
C PHE A 32 53.02 -16.92 -47.23
N SER A 33 54.04 -17.31 -48.01
CA SER A 33 53.98 -17.44 -49.47
C SER A 33 53.88 -18.88 -49.99
N ARG A 34 53.86 -19.89 -49.11
CA ARG A 34 53.99 -21.34 -49.43
C ARG A 34 53.04 -21.83 -50.53
N GLU A 35 51.84 -21.25 -50.62
CA GLU A 35 50.79 -21.66 -51.57
C GLU A 35 50.64 -20.69 -52.77
N ILE A 36 51.45 -19.61 -52.84
CA ILE A 36 51.44 -18.61 -53.91
C ILE A 36 52.53 -18.88 -54.95
N SER A 37 53.52 -19.72 -54.60
CA SER A 37 54.75 -19.96 -55.37
C SER A 37 54.55 -20.58 -56.75
N ASP A 38 53.37 -21.13 -57.05
CA ASP A 38 53.14 -21.82 -58.32
C ASP A 38 52.93 -20.85 -59.51
N ARG A 39 52.70 -19.55 -59.28
CA ARG A 39 52.37 -18.61 -60.38
C ARG A 39 53.14 -17.30 -60.42
N THR A 40 53.93 -16.96 -59.41
CA THR A 40 54.62 -15.65 -59.34
C THR A 40 55.92 -15.75 -58.54
N LYS A 41 57.01 -15.16 -59.05
CA LYS A 41 58.25 -14.97 -58.28
C LYS A 41 58.00 -13.91 -57.20
N ILE A 42 57.99 -14.32 -55.94
CA ILE A 42 57.84 -13.43 -54.79
C ILE A 42 59.22 -13.24 -54.14
N ASP A 43 59.56 -12.00 -53.81
CA ASP A 43 60.69 -11.71 -52.93
C ASP A 43 60.33 -12.11 -51.49
N LEU A 44 60.80 -13.29 -51.08
CA LEU A 44 60.50 -13.86 -49.76
C LEU A 44 61.00 -12.97 -48.63
N ASN A 45 62.18 -12.37 -48.78
CA ASN A 45 62.76 -11.53 -47.74
C ASN A 45 61.95 -10.24 -47.57
N GLY A 46 61.63 -9.56 -48.68
CA GLY A 46 60.79 -8.36 -48.67
C GLY A 46 59.38 -8.62 -48.13
N TYR A 47 58.77 -9.75 -48.51
CA TYR A 47 57.44 -10.12 -48.03
C TYR A 47 57.44 -10.47 -46.54
N GLY A 48 58.41 -11.24 -46.06
CA GLY A 48 58.53 -11.54 -44.63
C GLY A 48 58.84 -10.32 -43.77
N GLU A 49 59.62 -9.37 -44.28
CA GLU A 49 59.82 -8.07 -43.62
C GLU A 49 58.51 -7.29 -43.50
N GLN A 50 57.68 -7.26 -44.56
CA GLN A 50 56.37 -6.63 -44.53
C GLN A 50 55.45 -7.26 -43.47
N VAL A 51 55.37 -8.60 -43.43
CA VAL A 51 54.56 -9.34 -42.44
C VAL A 51 55.01 -8.99 -41.02
N LYS A 52 56.32 -9.04 -40.72
CA LYS A 52 56.85 -8.64 -39.40
C LYS A 52 56.49 -7.21 -39.02
N ARG A 53 56.63 -6.26 -39.95
CA ARG A 53 56.25 -4.86 -39.71
C ARG A 53 54.77 -4.73 -39.37
N SER A 54 53.89 -5.41 -40.10
CA SER A 54 52.45 -5.40 -39.80
C SER A 54 52.13 -6.01 -38.43
N PHE A 55 52.74 -7.15 -38.08
CA PHE A 55 52.52 -7.80 -36.79
C PHE A 55 53.06 -6.99 -35.61
N LYS A 56 54.15 -6.22 -35.79
CA LYS A 56 54.60 -5.25 -34.80
C LYS A 56 53.59 -4.11 -34.57
N MET A 57 52.90 -3.66 -35.61
CA MET A 57 51.80 -2.69 -35.45
C MET A 57 50.59 -3.31 -34.76
N ILE A 58 50.32 -4.60 -34.99
CA ILE A 58 49.27 -5.35 -34.30
C ILE A 58 49.57 -5.45 -32.80
N ASP A 59 50.84 -5.69 -32.42
CA ASP A 59 51.28 -5.72 -31.02
C ASP A 59 51.02 -4.40 -30.29
N GLN A 60 51.37 -3.27 -30.91
CA GLN A 60 51.08 -1.94 -30.35
C GLN A 60 49.57 -1.70 -30.13
N ARG A 61 48.73 -2.21 -31.04
CA ARG A 61 47.27 -2.12 -30.93
C ARG A 61 46.72 -3.03 -29.86
N HIS A 62 47.31 -4.21 -29.71
CA HIS A 62 47.02 -5.14 -28.64
C HIS A 62 47.27 -4.49 -27.28
N ASP A 63 48.45 -3.91 -27.06
CA ASP A 63 48.74 -3.22 -25.80
C ASP A 63 47.78 -2.05 -25.54
N TYR A 64 47.42 -1.31 -26.59
CA TYR A 64 46.47 -0.22 -26.48
C TYR A 64 45.07 -0.68 -26.05
N ILE A 65 44.54 -1.77 -26.61
CA ILE A 65 43.23 -2.29 -26.17
C ILE A 65 43.29 -2.79 -24.72
N ILE A 66 44.38 -3.43 -24.31
CA ILE A 66 44.56 -3.87 -22.92
C ILE A 66 44.55 -2.68 -21.96
N GLN A 67 45.19 -1.56 -22.33
CA GLN A 67 45.14 -0.34 -21.52
C GLN A 67 43.72 0.23 -21.41
N ILE A 68 42.95 0.25 -22.49
CA ILE A 68 41.56 0.68 -22.46
C ILE A 68 40.74 -0.23 -21.54
N LEU A 69 40.86 -1.55 -21.69
CA LEU A 69 40.10 -2.52 -20.89
C LEU A 69 40.46 -2.45 -19.40
N LYS A 70 41.71 -2.14 -19.04
CA LYS A 70 42.10 -1.89 -17.64
C LYS A 70 41.41 -0.66 -17.05
N ALA A 71 41.09 0.34 -17.86
CA ALA A 71 40.43 1.56 -17.43
C ALA A 71 38.89 1.43 -17.36
N LEU A 72 38.33 0.30 -17.80
CA LEU A 72 36.90 0.01 -17.68
C LEU A 72 36.58 -0.61 -16.31
N ASP A 73 35.43 -0.27 -15.76
CA ASP A 73 34.87 -0.98 -14.60
C ASP A 73 34.31 -2.37 -14.98
N ASP A 74 33.85 -3.13 -13.99
CA ASP A 74 33.41 -4.51 -14.23
C ASP A 74 32.13 -4.60 -15.08
N GLN A 75 31.22 -3.63 -14.97
CA GLN A 75 30.01 -3.58 -15.79
C GLN A 75 30.34 -3.18 -17.23
N GLU A 76 31.21 -2.19 -17.38
CA GLU A 76 31.73 -1.74 -18.68
C GLU A 76 32.48 -2.86 -19.42
N LYS A 77 33.31 -3.63 -18.70
CA LYS A 77 33.98 -4.81 -19.27
C LYS A 77 32.98 -5.87 -19.70
N GLN A 78 32.01 -6.19 -18.85
CA GLN A 78 31.00 -7.20 -19.18
C GLN A 78 30.22 -6.80 -20.44
N PHE A 79 29.79 -5.54 -20.51
CA PHE A 79 29.09 -5.02 -21.68
C PHE A 79 29.98 -5.01 -22.94
N PHE A 80 31.26 -4.63 -22.81
CA PHE A 80 32.23 -4.76 -23.90
C PHE A 80 32.31 -6.20 -24.43
N TYR A 81 32.40 -7.19 -23.56
CA TYR A 81 32.48 -8.59 -23.99
C TYR A 81 31.22 -9.05 -24.72
N ASP A 82 30.06 -8.56 -24.30
CA ASP A 82 28.78 -8.94 -24.88
C ASP A 82 28.55 -8.30 -26.26
N ILE A 83 29.01 -7.05 -26.48
CA ILE A 83 28.86 -6.37 -27.77
C ILE A 83 29.96 -6.71 -28.79
N SER A 84 31.07 -7.31 -28.34
CA SER A 84 32.24 -7.60 -29.20
C SER A 84 32.33 -9.06 -29.64
N VAL A 85 31.31 -9.88 -29.39
CA VAL A 85 31.29 -11.33 -29.69
C VAL A 85 31.72 -11.65 -31.12
N ASP A 86 31.17 -10.92 -32.11
CA ASP A 86 31.49 -11.15 -33.51
C ASP A 86 32.97 -10.87 -33.82
N ALA A 87 33.53 -9.78 -33.27
CA ALA A 87 34.94 -9.48 -33.42
C ALA A 87 35.84 -10.51 -32.70
N GLN A 88 35.39 -11.08 -31.58
CA GLN A 88 36.10 -12.15 -30.90
C GLN A 88 36.11 -13.45 -31.73
N GLU A 89 35.02 -13.77 -32.44
CA GLU A 89 35.02 -14.92 -33.36
C GLU A 89 35.89 -14.65 -34.59
N GLN A 90 35.87 -13.44 -35.15
CA GLN A 90 36.78 -13.07 -36.25
C GLN A 90 38.25 -13.19 -35.84
N MET A 91 38.61 -12.72 -34.64
CA MET A 91 39.96 -12.92 -34.09
C MET A 91 40.31 -14.40 -34.00
N ARG A 92 39.36 -15.25 -33.59
CA ARG A 92 39.56 -16.70 -33.50
C ARG A 92 39.80 -17.33 -34.87
N VAL A 93 39.03 -16.94 -35.89
CA VAL A 93 39.22 -17.38 -37.27
C VAL A 93 40.62 -16.99 -37.76
N ASN A 94 41.04 -15.75 -37.51
CA ASN A 94 42.37 -15.29 -37.89
C ASN A 94 43.49 -16.11 -37.22
N LEU A 95 43.36 -16.37 -35.92
CA LEU A 95 44.32 -17.18 -35.17
C LEU A 95 44.36 -18.64 -35.66
N ARG A 96 43.20 -19.23 -35.98
CA ARG A 96 43.09 -20.57 -36.60
C ARG A 96 43.77 -20.63 -37.96
N THR A 97 43.63 -19.59 -38.78
CA THR A 97 44.27 -19.51 -40.09
C THR A 97 45.79 -19.53 -39.91
N ILE A 98 46.35 -18.73 -39.01
CA ILE A 98 47.80 -18.71 -38.75
C ILE A 98 48.33 -20.05 -38.23
N SER A 99 47.63 -20.68 -37.28
CA SER A 99 48.07 -21.96 -36.68
C SER A 99 48.16 -23.11 -37.68
N ARG A 100 47.45 -23.04 -38.82
CA ARG A 100 47.56 -24.03 -39.89
C ARG A 100 48.91 -23.95 -40.63
N TYR A 101 49.49 -22.76 -40.72
CA TYR A 101 50.71 -22.52 -41.51
C TYR A 101 51.97 -22.48 -40.66
N ILE A 102 51.82 -22.33 -39.35
CA ILE A 102 52.90 -22.39 -38.37
C ILE A 102 52.76 -23.71 -37.58
N PRO A 103 53.50 -24.78 -37.94
CA PRO A 103 53.38 -26.10 -37.31
C PRO A 103 53.57 -26.06 -35.79
N ASP A 104 54.47 -25.18 -35.32
CA ASP A 104 54.75 -24.98 -33.90
C ASP A 104 53.54 -24.42 -33.12
N LEU A 105 52.52 -23.91 -33.83
CA LEU A 105 51.27 -23.38 -33.28
C LEU A 105 50.05 -24.26 -33.59
N GLU A 106 50.23 -25.43 -34.21
CA GLU A 106 49.14 -26.33 -34.63
C GLU A 106 48.32 -26.83 -33.42
N SER A 107 48.97 -26.98 -32.26
CA SER A 107 48.33 -27.35 -30.99
C SER A 107 47.35 -26.29 -30.44
N VAL A 108 47.41 -25.06 -30.95
CA VAL A 108 46.69 -23.92 -30.39
C VAL A 108 45.24 -23.84 -30.90
N TYR A 109 44.93 -24.45 -32.06
CA TYR A 109 43.58 -24.47 -32.63
C TYR A 109 43.30 -25.66 -33.57
N SER A 110 42.17 -26.35 -33.34
CA SER A 110 41.64 -27.37 -34.26
C SER A 110 40.65 -26.77 -35.29
N SER A 111 41.07 -26.77 -36.57
CA SER A 111 40.29 -26.74 -37.84
C SER A 111 39.73 -25.45 -38.48
N ASN A 112 39.56 -25.58 -39.82
CA ASN A 112 38.77 -24.89 -40.87
C ASN A 112 39.14 -23.50 -41.43
N GLY A 113 40.39 -23.03 -41.32
CA GLY A 113 40.85 -21.83 -42.07
C GLY A 113 41.14 -22.10 -43.55
N GLY A 114 40.71 -21.22 -44.45
CA GLY A 114 40.94 -21.29 -45.90
C GLY A 114 42.21 -20.55 -46.35
N ILE A 115 42.77 -20.93 -47.50
CA ILE A 115 44.04 -20.41 -48.02
C ILE A 115 43.98 -18.92 -48.37
N ASN A 116 42.84 -18.44 -48.88
CA ASN A 116 42.65 -17.03 -49.24
C ASN A 116 42.72 -16.08 -48.03
N ASP A 117 42.50 -16.62 -46.82
CA ASP A 117 42.46 -15.84 -45.58
C ASP A 117 43.86 -15.51 -45.05
N LEU A 118 44.90 -16.24 -45.47
CA LEU A 118 46.28 -16.01 -45.02
C LEU A 118 46.91 -14.78 -45.69
N PHE A 119 46.59 -14.52 -46.96
CA PHE A 119 47.24 -13.48 -47.77
C PHE A 119 46.98 -12.05 -47.27
N ASN A 120 45.92 -11.84 -46.51
CA ASN A 120 45.55 -10.55 -45.90
C ASN A 120 45.37 -10.66 -44.37
N ILE A 121 46.02 -11.64 -43.77
CA ILE A 121 45.79 -11.98 -42.37
C ILE A 121 46.15 -10.81 -41.45
N ASP A 122 47.23 -10.09 -41.76
CA ASP A 122 47.66 -8.90 -41.02
C ASP A 122 46.60 -7.79 -41.07
N GLN A 123 45.98 -7.55 -42.23
CA GLN A 123 44.87 -6.61 -42.37
C GLN A 123 43.64 -7.08 -41.58
N SER A 124 43.35 -8.40 -41.57
CA SER A 124 42.24 -8.96 -40.80
C SER A 124 42.43 -8.79 -39.29
N PHE A 125 43.64 -9.05 -38.77
CA PHE A 125 43.99 -8.76 -37.38
C PHE A 125 43.82 -7.28 -37.05
N ARG A 126 44.34 -6.40 -37.91
CA ARG A 126 44.24 -4.95 -37.72
C ARG A 126 42.78 -4.49 -37.65
N ASN A 127 41.93 -4.93 -38.58
CA ASN A 127 40.51 -4.61 -38.61
C ASN A 127 39.81 -5.07 -37.33
N THR A 128 40.15 -6.27 -36.85
CA THR A 128 39.55 -6.83 -35.63
C THR A 128 39.95 -6.03 -34.38
N TYR A 129 41.21 -5.60 -34.29
CA TYR A 129 41.64 -4.72 -33.20
C TYR A 129 40.99 -3.33 -33.24
N GLU A 130 40.81 -2.74 -34.42
CA GLU A 130 40.05 -1.48 -34.56
C GLU A 130 38.62 -1.66 -34.07
N ALA A 131 37.97 -2.77 -34.41
CA ALA A 131 36.64 -3.08 -33.91
C ALA A 131 36.61 -3.17 -32.38
N PHE A 132 37.56 -3.87 -31.75
CA PHE A 132 37.65 -3.92 -30.28
C PHE A 132 37.81 -2.54 -29.64
N ILE A 133 38.65 -1.67 -30.22
CA ILE A 133 38.83 -0.30 -29.71
C ILE A 133 37.51 0.48 -29.77
N VAL A 134 36.77 0.35 -30.87
CA VAL A 134 35.45 0.99 -31.02
C VAL A 134 34.46 0.45 -29.99
N TYR A 135 34.35 -0.87 -29.84
CA TYR A 135 33.47 -1.47 -28.85
C TYR A 135 33.79 -1.04 -27.42
N ALA A 136 35.07 -1.01 -27.04
CA ALA A 136 35.47 -0.59 -25.69
C ALA A 136 35.09 0.88 -25.40
N ARG A 137 35.22 1.76 -26.40
CA ARG A 137 34.76 3.16 -26.27
C ARG A 137 33.24 3.26 -26.16
N ILE A 138 32.52 2.52 -27.00
CA ILE A 138 31.05 2.47 -26.98
C ILE A 138 30.56 1.97 -25.62
N ALA A 139 31.20 0.94 -25.06
CA ALA A 139 30.80 0.38 -23.77
C ALA A 139 30.82 1.44 -22.66
N LYS A 140 31.94 2.17 -22.55
CA LYS A 140 32.10 3.28 -21.61
C LYS A 140 31.07 4.39 -21.82
N ILE A 141 30.99 4.93 -23.04
CA ILE A 141 30.11 6.07 -23.33
C ILE A 141 28.64 5.71 -23.09
N SER A 142 28.22 4.51 -23.51
CA SER A 142 26.82 4.08 -23.39
C SER A 142 26.40 3.92 -21.94
N LEU A 143 27.22 3.28 -21.11
CA LEU A 143 26.90 3.07 -19.69
C LEU A 143 26.94 4.38 -18.89
N VAL A 144 27.91 5.25 -19.15
CA VAL A 144 27.94 6.58 -18.54
C VAL A 144 26.68 7.37 -18.85
N ASN A 145 26.25 7.39 -20.12
CA ASN A 145 25.03 8.08 -20.54
C ASN A 145 23.76 7.44 -19.95
N LEU A 146 23.72 6.12 -19.86
CA LEU A 146 22.60 5.40 -19.25
C LEU A 146 22.48 5.73 -17.77
N ASN A 147 23.59 5.67 -17.03
CA ASN A 147 23.64 6.01 -15.61
C ASN A 147 23.22 7.46 -15.36
N LYS A 148 23.69 8.39 -16.20
CA LYS A 148 23.25 9.79 -16.16
C LYS A 148 21.74 9.92 -16.35
N LYS A 149 21.17 9.27 -17.38
CA LYS A 149 19.73 9.32 -17.65
C LYS A 149 18.89 8.70 -16.53
N ILE A 150 19.37 7.60 -15.92
CA ILE A 150 18.72 7.01 -14.76
C ILE A 150 18.72 7.97 -13.57
N ALA A 151 19.86 8.61 -13.30
CA ALA A 151 20.03 9.49 -12.15
C ALA A 151 19.29 10.83 -12.30
N GLU A 152 19.32 11.45 -13.48
CA GLU A 152 18.82 12.81 -13.70
C GLU A 152 17.34 12.86 -14.12
N ASP A 153 16.82 11.82 -14.77
CA ASP A 153 15.47 11.83 -15.34
C ASP A 153 14.56 10.81 -14.65
N LEU A 154 14.96 9.53 -14.67
CA LEU A 154 14.13 8.44 -14.14
C LEU A 154 13.91 8.56 -12.63
N ASN A 155 14.98 8.68 -11.84
CA ASN A 155 14.91 8.70 -10.39
C ASN A 155 14.06 9.87 -9.85
N PRO A 156 14.24 11.13 -10.31
CA PRO A 156 13.40 12.24 -9.90
C PRO A 156 11.93 12.06 -10.31
N SER A 157 11.68 11.54 -11.52
CA SER A 157 10.32 11.27 -12.01
C SER A 157 9.60 10.23 -11.15
N PHE A 158 10.27 9.13 -10.81
CA PHE A 158 9.74 8.12 -9.88
C PHE A 158 9.49 8.69 -8.49
N LYS A 159 10.43 9.47 -7.94
CA LYS A 159 10.27 10.11 -6.63
C LYS A 159 9.09 11.09 -6.60
N SER A 160 8.92 11.87 -7.66
CA SER A 160 7.78 12.79 -7.82
C SER A 160 6.46 12.04 -7.87
N LYS A 161 6.37 10.96 -8.68
CA LYS A 161 5.16 10.12 -8.75
C LYS A 161 4.85 9.43 -7.43
N ASN A 162 5.85 8.91 -6.72
CA ASN A 162 5.64 8.31 -5.40
C ASN A 162 5.10 9.36 -4.42
N SER A 163 5.64 10.57 -4.42
CA SER A 163 5.12 11.66 -3.58
C SER A 163 3.67 12.01 -3.90
N GLN A 164 3.25 11.96 -5.17
CA GLN A 164 1.86 12.19 -5.57
C GLN A 164 0.95 11.05 -5.09
N VAL A 165 1.40 9.80 -5.18
CA VAL A 165 0.66 8.65 -4.66
C VAL A 165 0.50 8.75 -3.15
N ASP A 166 1.55 9.13 -2.42
CA ASP A 166 1.49 9.31 -0.97
C ASP A 166 0.49 10.42 -0.57
N GLN A 167 0.46 11.53 -1.33
CA GLN A 167 -0.53 12.59 -1.15
C GLN A 167 -1.97 12.09 -1.38
N LEU A 168 -2.22 11.37 -2.48
CA LEU A 168 -3.53 10.79 -2.76
C LEU A 168 -3.98 9.79 -1.69
N ILE A 169 -3.05 8.99 -1.17
CA ILE A 169 -3.34 8.06 -0.06
C ILE A 169 -3.72 8.84 1.21
N ALA A 170 -3.03 9.94 1.51
CA ALA A 170 -3.36 10.79 2.65
C ALA A 170 -4.75 11.43 2.49
N GLU A 171 -5.08 11.96 1.31
CA GLU A 171 -6.40 12.51 1.00
C GLU A 171 -7.51 11.45 1.10
N LEU A 172 -7.28 10.24 0.57
CA LEU A 172 -8.22 9.12 0.66
C LEU A 172 -8.49 8.70 2.11
N LYS A 173 -7.47 8.73 2.98
CA LYS A 173 -7.66 8.44 4.42
C LYS A 173 -8.57 9.47 5.08
N ILE A 174 -8.40 10.75 4.76
CA ILE A 174 -9.27 11.83 5.26
C ILE A 174 -10.70 11.60 4.76
N TYR A 175 -10.87 11.40 3.45
CA TYR A 175 -12.18 11.19 2.84
C TYR A 175 -12.91 9.95 3.39
N LYS A 176 -12.19 8.84 3.61
CA LYS A 176 -12.75 7.64 4.23
C LYS A 176 -13.22 7.91 5.67
N GLY A 177 -12.45 8.69 6.44
CA GLY A 177 -12.83 9.11 7.79
C GLY A 177 -14.10 9.97 7.80
N GLU A 178 -14.18 10.93 6.88
CA GLU A 178 -15.33 11.82 6.74
C GLU A 178 -16.59 11.06 6.27
N ALA A 179 -16.47 10.22 5.24
CA ALA A 179 -17.57 9.42 4.71
C ALA A 179 -18.13 8.42 5.74
N SER A 180 -17.25 7.79 6.53
CA SER A 180 -17.67 6.90 7.62
C SER A 180 -18.40 7.65 8.73
N SER A 181 -17.98 8.90 9.03
CA SER A 181 -18.61 9.72 10.07
C SER A 181 -19.97 10.27 9.63
N ARG A 182 -20.13 10.60 8.34
CA ARG A 182 -21.41 11.09 7.78
C ARG A 182 -22.56 10.11 7.97
N LYS A 183 -22.36 8.82 7.68
CA LYS A 183 -23.42 7.80 7.85
C LYS A 183 -23.85 7.64 9.31
N THR A 184 -22.89 7.59 10.24
CA THR A 184 -23.19 7.47 11.67
C THR A 184 -23.89 8.72 12.20
N LYS A 185 -23.45 9.92 11.76
CA LYS A 185 -24.07 11.20 12.08
C LYS A 185 -25.54 11.24 11.67
N GLU A 186 -25.86 10.83 10.44
CA GLU A 186 -27.24 10.80 9.93
C GLU A 186 -28.14 9.85 10.74
N ILE A 187 -27.61 8.70 11.18
CA ILE A 187 -28.36 7.75 12.02
C ILE A 187 -28.77 8.38 13.35
N TYR A 188 -27.85 9.06 14.05
CA TYR A 188 -28.17 9.71 15.34
C TYR A 188 -29.08 10.92 15.17
N LYS A 189 -28.91 11.71 14.08
CA LYS A 189 -29.81 12.81 13.75
C LYS A 189 -31.25 12.32 13.58
N LYS A 190 -31.43 11.26 12.78
CA LYS A 190 -32.75 10.67 12.53
C LYS A 190 -33.39 10.17 13.83
N LYS A 191 -32.63 9.47 14.69
CA LYS A 191 -33.12 9.01 16.00
C LYS A 191 -33.53 10.17 16.91
N TYR A 192 -32.76 11.25 16.95
CA TYR A 192 -33.13 12.45 17.71
C TYR A 192 -34.47 13.02 17.25
N GLU A 193 -34.66 13.18 15.94
CA GLU A 193 -35.91 13.66 15.34
C GLU A 193 -37.09 12.73 15.67
N ASP A 194 -36.90 11.40 15.56
CA ASP A 194 -37.92 10.40 15.88
C ASP A 194 -38.34 10.44 17.38
N TYR A 195 -37.38 10.55 18.30
CA TYR A 195 -37.67 10.64 19.73
C TYR A 195 -38.32 11.98 20.10
N LYS A 196 -37.87 13.08 19.50
CA LYS A 196 -38.48 14.40 19.72
C LYS A 196 -39.93 14.42 19.27
N ARG A 197 -40.22 13.86 18.10
CA ARG A 197 -41.60 13.70 17.60
C ARG A 197 -42.45 12.85 18.54
N THR A 198 -41.86 11.81 19.13
CA THR A 198 -42.56 10.96 20.11
C THR A 198 -42.93 11.75 21.37
N VAL A 199 -42.03 12.60 21.87
CA VAL A 199 -42.31 13.50 23.00
C VAL A 199 -43.48 14.44 22.67
N GLU A 200 -43.46 15.08 21.50
CA GLU A 200 -44.53 15.99 21.05
C GLU A 200 -45.90 15.29 20.99
N ILE A 201 -45.95 14.01 20.59
CA ILE A 201 -47.19 13.20 20.59
C ILE A 201 -47.69 12.98 22.02
N TYR A 202 -46.81 12.66 22.96
CA TYR A 202 -47.23 12.48 24.36
C TYR A 202 -47.62 13.80 25.04
N GLU A 203 -46.97 14.91 24.71
CA GLU A 203 -47.38 16.25 25.15
C GLU A 203 -48.79 16.59 24.63
N PHE A 204 -49.08 16.23 23.38
CA PHE A 204 -50.43 16.34 22.82
C PHE A 204 -51.44 15.44 23.56
N TYR A 205 -51.09 14.21 23.92
CA TYR A 205 -51.96 13.35 24.73
C TYR A 205 -52.23 13.92 26.13
N ILE A 206 -51.24 14.54 26.77
CA ILE A 206 -51.46 15.25 28.04
C ILE A 206 -52.43 16.42 27.84
N MET A 207 -52.25 17.22 26.79
CA MET A 207 -53.18 18.32 26.49
C MET A 207 -54.61 17.82 26.28
N LEU A 208 -54.78 16.70 25.56
CA LEU A 208 -56.08 16.05 25.38
C LEU A 208 -56.64 15.55 26.72
N LEU A 209 -55.83 14.89 27.56
CA LEU A 209 -56.25 14.44 28.90
C LEU A 209 -56.67 15.60 29.80
N VAL A 210 -55.98 16.74 29.75
CA VAL A 210 -56.37 17.96 30.47
C VAL A 210 -57.74 18.45 29.97
N CYS A 211 -57.93 18.54 28.65
CA CYS A 211 -59.22 18.94 28.07
C CYS A 211 -60.35 17.95 28.44
N LEU A 212 -60.07 16.65 28.40
CA LEU A 212 -60.99 15.58 28.82
C LEU A 212 -61.35 15.72 30.31
N SER A 213 -60.37 16.02 31.17
CA SER A 213 -60.61 16.20 32.60
C SER A 213 -61.51 17.42 32.88
N VAL A 214 -61.30 18.53 32.18
CA VAL A 214 -62.13 19.75 32.32
C VAL A 214 -63.54 19.51 31.81
N THR A 215 -63.68 18.87 30.65
CA THR A 215 -65.00 18.52 30.08
C THR A 215 -65.76 17.51 30.94
N LEU A 216 -65.09 16.55 31.57
CA LEU A 216 -65.71 15.64 32.55
C LEU A 216 -66.20 16.40 33.80
N VAL A 217 -65.43 17.35 34.32
CA VAL A 217 -65.84 18.19 35.46
C VAL A 217 -67.06 19.06 35.10
N LEU A 218 -67.03 19.72 33.94
CA LEU A 218 -68.16 20.52 33.45
C LEU A 218 -69.40 19.64 33.15
N GLY A 219 -69.19 18.47 32.55
CA GLY A 219 -70.26 17.51 32.26
C GLY A 219 -70.96 17.00 33.51
N GLN A 220 -70.23 16.81 34.62
CA GLN A 220 -70.82 16.49 35.92
C GLN A 220 -71.76 17.58 36.45
N LEU A 221 -71.50 18.86 36.15
CA LEU A 221 -72.39 19.96 36.55
C LEU A 221 -73.74 19.93 35.78
N PHE A 222 -73.73 19.53 34.50
CA PHE A 222 -74.94 19.42 33.69
C PHE A 222 -75.69 18.10 33.90
N ALA A 223 -74.98 17.01 34.21
CA ALA A 223 -75.55 15.68 34.44
C ALA A 223 -75.98 15.43 35.90
N HIS A 224 -76.22 16.48 36.68
CA HIS A 224 -76.59 16.38 38.09
C HIS A 224 -77.78 15.43 38.32
N SER A 225 -78.79 15.49 37.43
CA SER A 225 -79.98 14.63 37.47
C SER A 225 -79.70 13.13 37.32
N PHE A 226 -78.61 12.75 36.63
CA PHE A 226 -78.22 11.34 36.48
C PHE A 226 -77.48 10.82 37.71
N PHE A 227 -76.61 11.65 38.31
CA PHE A 227 -75.87 11.26 39.51
C PHE A 227 -76.74 11.27 40.77
N ASP A 228 -77.76 12.12 40.85
CA ASP A 228 -78.71 12.14 41.97
C ASP A 228 -79.67 10.94 41.97
N ALA A 229 -79.88 10.31 40.80
CA ALA A 229 -80.65 9.06 40.68
C ALA A 229 -79.89 7.83 41.18
N LEU A 230 -78.58 7.95 41.45
CA LEU A 230 -77.73 6.88 41.96
C LEU A 230 -77.58 6.98 43.49
N ASN A 231 -77.51 5.84 44.17
CA ASN A 231 -77.18 5.81 45.60
C ASN A 231 -75.85 6.54 45.87
N LEU A 232 -75.81 7.36 46.94
CA LEU A 232 -74.67 8.19 47.34
C LEU A 232 -73.33 7.42 47.32
N SER A 233 -73.33 6.18 47.82
CA SER A 233 -72.16 5.30 47.84
C SER A 233 -71.64 4.93 46.45
N ASN A 234 -72.53 4.67 45.50
CA ASN A 234 -72.16 4.30 44.13
C ASN A 234 -71.62 5.51 43.36
N ALA A 235 -72.22 6.69 43.55
CA ALA A 235 -71.77 7.93 42.93
C ALA A 235 -70.35 8.33 43.38
N ILE A 236 -70.03 8.18 44.67
CA ILE A 236 -68.70 8.45 45.21
C ILE A 236 -67.66 7.45 44.66
N THR A 237 -68.00 6.17 44.62
CA THR A 237 -67.10 5.11 44.14
C THR A 237 -66.72 5.29 42.67
N ILE A 238 -67.69 5.65 41.81
CA ILE A 238 -67.46 5.92 40.39
C ILE A 238 -66.55 7.14 40.20
N LYS A 239 -66.77 8.23 40.93
CA LYS A 239 -65.93 9.43 40.87
C LYS A 239 -64.49 9.13 41.28
N LEU A 240 -64.30 8.36 42.35
CA LEU A 240 -62.97 7.98 42.84
C LEU A 240 -62.24 7.08 41.83
N THR A 241 -62.95 6.16 41.19
CA THR A 241 -62.38 5.27 40.16
C THR A 241 -61.96 6.04 38.91
N ILE A 242 -62.80 6.99 38.44
CA ILE A 242 -62.46 7.86 37.30
C ILE A 242 -61.24 8.73 37.64
N PHE A 243 -61.20 9.30 38.85
CA PHE A 243 -60.07 10.10 39.30
C PHE A 243 -58.77 9.26 39.35
N ALA A 244 -58.82 8.05 39.91
CA ALA A 244 -57.68 7.15 39.97
C ALA A 244 -57.18 6.74 38.57
N LEU A 245 -58.11 6.49 37.63
CA LEU A 245 -57.78 6.17 36.24
C LEU A 245 -57.09 7.35 35.53
N ILE A 246 -57.64 8.56 35.68
CA ILE A 246 -57.06 9.78 35.10
C ILE A 246 -55.67 10.05 35.71
N ALA A 247 -55.51 9.94 37.03
CA ALA A 247 -54.23 10.13 37.70
C ALA A 247 -53.17 9.11 37.25
N THR A 248 -53.57 7.86 37.01
CA THR A 248 -52.67 6.81 36.49
C THR A 248 -52.23 7.11 35.06
N LEU A 249 -53.14 7.57 34.19
CA LEU A 249 -52.84 8.00 32.82
C LEU A 249 -51.89 9.19 32.78
N PHE A 250 -52.12 10.22 33.60
CA PHE A 250 -51.21 11.36 33.73
C PHE A 250 -49.81 10.90 34.15
N THR A 251 -49.73 10.06 35.18
CA THR A 251 -48.45 9.54 35.69
C THR A 251 -47.70 8.77 34.60
N TYR A 252 -48.40 7.92 33.85
CA TYR A 252 -47.83 7.18 32.73
C TYR A 252 -47.31 8.11 31.62
N CYS A 253 -48.11 9.09 31.19
CA CYS A 253 -47.69 10.03 30.15
C CYS A 253 -46.49 10.89 30.59
N PHE A 254 -46.48 11.38 31.84
CA PHE A 254 -45.33 12.13 32.38
C PHE A 254 -44.07 11.27 32.45
N LYS A 255 -44.18 9.99 32.84
CA LYS A 255 -43.04 9.06 32.84
C LYS A 255 -42.50 8.87 31.42
N GLN A 256 -43.37 8.67 30.44
CA GLN A 256 -42.96 8.49 29.04
C GLN A 256 -42.31 9.76 28.46
N ILE A 257 -42.89 10.94 28.68
CA ILE A 257 -42.30 12.21 28.24
C ILE A 257 -40.90 12.38 28.83
N SER A 258 -40.74 12.15 30.13
CA SER A 258 -39.46 12.28 30.81
C SER A 258 -38.41 11.31 30.27
N PHE A 259 -38.82 10.07 29.99
CA PHE A 259 -37.94 9.04 29.41
C PHE A 259 -37.50 9.38 27.99
N TYR A 260 -38.46 9.68 27.09
CA TYR A 260 -38.13 10.00 25.69
C TYR A 260 -37.38 11.31 25.54
N ARG A 261 -37.62 12.30 26.42
CA ARG A 261 -36.85 13.55 26.44
C ARG A 261 -35.40 13.30 26.81
N LYS A 262 -35.13 12.51 27.86
CA LYS A 262 -33.76 12.11 28.24
C LYS A 262 -33.03 11.40 27.11
N ILE A 263 -33.70 10.45 26.45
CA ILE A 263 -33.11 9.71 25.32
C ILE A 263 -32.87 10.62 24.11
N SER A 264 -33.79 11.55 23.83
CA SER A 264 -33.65 12.54 22.77
C SER A 264 -32.46 13.46 23.03
N GLU A 265 -32.31 13.99 24.25
CA GLU A 265 -31.19 14.83 24.66
C GLU A 265 -29.85 14.08 24.57
N GLN A 266 -29.80 12.81 25.00
CA GLN A 266 -28.62 11.97 24.87
C GLN A 266 -28.25 11.70 23.39
N ALA A 267 -29.24 11.43 22.54
CA ALA A 267 -29.02 11.24 21.11
C ALA A 267 -28.54 12.53 20.43
N HIS A 268 -29.07 13.69 20.86
CA HIS A 268 -28.66 15.00 20.38
C HIS A 268 -27.21 15.33 20.79
N GLN A 269 -26.86 15.10 22.04
CA GLN A 269 -25.48 15.26 22.52
C GLN A 269 -24.52 14.37 21.74
N THR A 270 -24.87 13.09 21.54
CA THR A 270 -24.04 12.15 20.77
C THR A 270 -23.91 12.60 19.31
N TYR A 271 -24.97 13.13 18.70
CA TYR A 271 -24.94 13.71 17.36
C TYR A 271 -23.98 14.90 17.27
N MET A 272 -24.04 15.83 18.23
CA MET A 272 -23.13 16.99 18.32
C MET A 272 -21.68 16.57 18.56
N GLU A 273 -21.46 15.59 19.44
CA GLU A 273 -20.12 15.04 19.71
C GLU A 273 -19.52 14.40 18.46
N LEU A 274 -20.29 13.59 17.73
CA LEU A 274 -19.86 12.99 16.46
C LEU A 274 -19.68 14.02 15.34
N GLU A 275 -20.38 15.15 15.39
CA GLU A 275 -20.21 16.27 14.45
C GLU A 275 -18.92 17.05 14.70
N ALA A 276 -18.58 17.30 15.97
CA ALA A 276 -17.35 18.00 16.35
C ALA A 276 -16.09 17.11 16.34
N LEU A 277 -16.27 15.78 16.40
CA LEU A 277 -15.17 14.81 16.51
C LEU A 277 -14.13 14.89 15.38
N PRO A 278 -14.49 14.99 14.08
CA PRO A 278 -13.50 15.04 13.01
C PRO A 278 -12.59 16.27 13.10
N GLU A 279 -13.15 17.43 13.43
CA GLU A 279 -12.40 18.68 13.59
C GLU A 279 -11.42 18.61 14.77
N TYR A 280 -11.86 18.02 15.88
CA TYR A 280 -10.98 17.81 17.04
C TYR A 280 -9.83 16.83 16.74
N LEU A 281 -10.10 15.74 16.02
CA LEU A 281 -9.12 14.69 15.74
C LEU A 281 -8.01 15.11 14.77
N ILE A 282 -8.25 16.07 13.87
CA ILE A 282 -7.27 16.52 12.87
C ILE A 282 -6.00 17.09 13.50
N HIS A 283 -6.10 17.66 14.70
CA HIS A 283 -4.96 18.30 15.39
C HIS A 283 -4.15 17.33 16.28
N LEU A 284 -4.56 16.07 16.39
CA LEU A 284 -3.91 15.06 17.23
C LEU A 284 -3.01 14.13 16.41
N PRO A 285 -1.90 13.62 16.99
CA PRO A 285 -1.09 12.59 16.34
C PRO A 285 -1.87 11.28 16.15
N ASP A 286 -1.60 10.55 15.07
CA ASP A 286 -2.35 9.33 14.65
C ASP A 286 -2.57 8.31 15.79
N ASN A 287 -1.55 8.05 16.62
CA ASN A 287 -1.66 7.14 17.75
C ASN A 287 -2.76 7.57 18.75
N LYS A 288 -2.89 8.87 19.01
CA LYS A 288 -3.92 9.43 19.90
C LYS A 288 -5.29 9.44 19.23
N GLN A 289 -5.35 9.64 17.91
CA GLN A 289 -6.61 9.51 17.18
C GLN A 289 -7.16 8.08 17.23
N HIS A 290 -6.29 7.07 17.11
CA HIS A 290 -6.69 5.66 17.22
C HIS A 290 -7.17 5.29 18.63
N GLU A 291 -6.48 5.77 19.66
CA GLU A 291 -6.89 5.60 21.07
C GLU A 291 -8.28 6.20 21.32
N ILE A 292 -8.50 7.46 20.89
CA ILE A 292 -9.80 8.13 21.05
C ILE A 292 -10.90 7.39 20.27
N ARG A 293 -10.64 6.95 19.04
CA ARG A 293 -11.62 6.16 18.26
C ARG A 293 -11.95 4.82 18.93
N PHE A 294 -10.98 4.18 19.57
CA PHE A 294 -11.19 2.93 20.31
C PHE A 294 -12.06 3.15 21.56
N ASP A 295 -11.79 4.20 22.34
CA ASP A 295 -12.59 4.56 23.51
C ASP A 295 -14.01 4.98 23.15
N LEU A 296 -14.18 5.76 22.07
CA LEU A 296 -15.51 6.12 21.56
C LEU A 296 -16.25 4.89 21.05
N ALA A 297 -15.54 3.96 20.39
CA ALA A 297 -16.15 2.73 19.95
C ALA A 297 -16.68 1.91 21.14
N LYS A 298 -15.92 1.83 22.24
CA LYS A 298 -16.38 1.19 23.48
C LYS A 298 -17.59 1.89 24.11
N ARG A 299 -17.61 3.23 24.08
CA ARG A 299 -18.67 4.04 24.69
C ARG A 299 -19.98 4.02 23.91
N TYR A 300 -19.93 4.05 22.57
CA TYR A 300 -21.13 4.11 21.73
C TYR A 300 -21.57 2.75 21.16
N PHE A 301 -20.65 1.79 20.98
CA PHE A 301 -21.00 0.43 20.57
C PHE A 301 -21.02 -0.48 21.80
N GLY A 302 -22.23 -0.82 22.27
CA GLY A 302 -22.45 -1.92 23.19
C GLY A 302 -22.81 -1.59 24.64
N GLN A 303 -22.95 -0.31 25.06
CA GLN A 303 -23.18 0.00 26.48
C GLN A 303 -24.43 0.82 26.88
N SER A 304 -25.08 1.59 26.01
CA SER A 304 -26.05 2.61 26.47
C SER A 304 -27.55 2.24 26.39
N LEU A 305 -27.91 0.99 26.14
CA LEU A 305 -29.32 0.52 26.28
C LEU A 305 -29.55 -0.24 27.59
N PHE A 306 -28.49 -0.66 28.28
CA PHE A 306 -28.62 -1.49 29.48
C PHE A 306 -28.66 -0.66 30.78
N GLU A 307 -27.99 0.49 30.84
CA GLU A 307 -27.94 1.33 32.04
C GLU A 307 -29.23 2.13 32.30
N SER A 308 -29.90 2.64 31.26
CA SER A 308 -31.21 3.31 31.42
C SER A 308 -32.32 2.33 31.83
N ILE A 309 -32.26 1.07 31.35
CA ILE A 309 -33.13 -0.02 31.82
C ILE A 309 -32.78 -0.41 33.26
N LYS A 310 -31.50 -0.30 33.66
CA LYS A 310 -31.05 -0.59 35.02
C LYS A 310 -31.52 0.46 36.03
N GLU A 311 -31.51 1.74 35.66
CA GLU A 311 -31.98 2.82 36.54
C GLU A 311 -33.50 2.76 36.77
N ASP A 312 -34.29 2.40 35.74
CA ASP A 312 -35.73 2.16 35.89
C ASP A 312 -36.05 0.87 36.67
N SER A 313 -35.18 -0.16 36.61
CA SER A 313 -35.36 -1.39 37.39
C SER A 313 -34.91 -1.24 38.86
N ILE A 314 -33.96 -0.35 39.17
CA ILE A 314 -33.63 0.03 40.55
C ILE A 314 -34.83 0.74 41.20
N SER A 315 -35.50 1.64 40.48
CA SER A 315 -36.74 2.29 40.90
C SER A 315 -37.89 1.28 41.16
N ILE A 316 -38.04 0.26 40.31
CA ILE A 316 -39.04 -0.81 40.50
C ILE A 316 -38.68 -1.71 41.69
N GLN A 317 -37.40 -1.99 41.93
CA GLN A 317 -36.95 -2.82 43.04
C GLN A 317 -37.05 -2.08 44.39
N GLU A 318 -36.76 -0.78 44.44
CA GLU A 318 -37.02 0.05 45.62
C GLU A 318 -38.52 0.24 45.89
N GLN A 319 -39.34 0.42 44.86
CA GLN A 319 -40.81 0.43 45.02
C GLN A 319 -41.35 -0.92 45.51
N ALA A 320 -40.84 -2.05 45.01
CA ALA A 320 -41.23 -3.37 45.48
C ALA A 320 -40.84 -3.62 46.95
N LYS A 321 -39.65 -3.15 47.37
CA LYS A 321 -39.19 -3.26 48.76
C LYS A 321 -40.01 -2.37 49.70
N THR A 322 -40.31 -1.14 49.28
CA THR A 322 -41.15 -0.20 50.05
C THR A 322 -42.57 -0.72 50.18
N ASN A 323 -43.17 -1.26 49.11
CA ASN A 323 -44.49 -1.89 49.15
C ASN A 323 -44.52 -3.16 50.03
N ALA A 324 -43.43 -3.94 50.04
CA ALA A 324 -43.31 -5.10 50.93
C ALA A 324 -43.20 -4.70 52.41
N GLU A 325 -42.47 -3.63 52.73
CA GLU A 325 -42.36 -3.10 54.10
C GLU A 325 -43.68 -2.47 54.58
N VAL A 326 -44.41 -1.78 53.70
CA VAL A 326 -45.75 -1.24 53.99
C VAL A 326 -46.76 -2.38 54.22
N LEU A 327 -46.75 -3.43 53.38
CA LEU A 327 -47.61 -4.61 53.57
C LEU A 327 -47.28 -5.34 54.88
N LYS A 328 -46.00 -5.45 55.23
CA LYS A 328 -45.56 -6.07 56.49
C LYS A 328 -46.01 -5.25 57.70
N SER A 329 -45.89 -3.93 57.62
CA SER A 329 -46.35 -2.99 58.66
C SER A 329 -47.88 -3.02 58.82
N THR A 330 -48.60 -3.15 57.71
CA THR A 330 -50.07 -3.28 57.70
C THR A 330 -50.53 -4.62 58.27
N SER A 331 -49.82 -5.71 57.96
CA SER A 331 -50.05 -7.04 58.56
C SER A 331 -49.84 -7.02 60.07
N THR A 332 -48.76 -6.37 60.54
CA THR A 332 -48.51 -6.26 61.98
C THR A 332 -49.57 -5.40 62.69
N LEU A 333 -50.08 -4.36 62.03
CA LEU A 333 -51.20 -3.57 62.57
C LEU A 333 -52.51 -4.39 62.61
N LEU A 334 -52.79 -5.18 61.59
CA LEU A 334 -53.94 -6.08 61.55
C LEU A 334 -53.88 -7.15 62.64
N ASP A 335 -52.70 -7.69 62.92
CA ASP A 335 -52.49 -8.66 64.01
C ASP A 335 -52.61 -8.01 65.39
N VAL A 336 -52.17 -6.76 65.56
CA VAL A 336 -52.36 -5.99 66.80
C VAL A 336 -53.84 -5.67 67.02
N ILE A 337 -54.57 -5.28 65.98
CA ILE A 337 -56.02 -5.01 66.05
C ILE A 337 -56.80 -6.30 66.34
N LYS A 338 -56.43 -7.44 65.76
CA LYS A 338 -57.02 -8.75 66.10
C LYS A 338 -56.76 -9.17 67.54
N LYS A 339 -55.62 -8.81 68.11
CA LYS A 339 -55.28 -9.09 69.52
C LYS A 339 -55.98 -8.18 70.53
N GLN A 340 -56.48 -7.03 70.12
CA GLN A 340 -57.25 -6.11 71.00
C GLN A 340 -58.76 -6.40 71.01
N ASN A 341 -59.27 -7.17 70.04
CA ASN A 341 -60.69 -7.54 69.92
C ASN A 341 -61.01 -8.97 70.41
N ASN A 342 -60.05 -9.64 71.05
CA ASN A 342 -60.22 -10.86 71.88
C ASN A 342 -59.77 -10.53 73.30
#